data_AF-A0A7X3NZW3-F1
#
_entry.id   AF-A0A7X3NZW3-F1
#
_cell.length_a   1.000
_cell.length_b   1.000
_cell.length_c   1.000
_cell.angle_alpha   90.00
_cell.angle_beta   90.00
_cell.angle_gamma   90.00
#
_symmetry.space_group_name_H-M   'P 1'
#
loop_
_entity.id
_entity.type
_entity.pdbx_description
1 polymer ?
#
loop_
_entity_poly.entity_id
_entity_poly.type
_entity_poly.pdbx_seq_one_letter_code
_entity_poly.pdbx_strand_id
1 'polypeptide(L)'
;MDLYLTPSKITEIIGVEEGIINRTLKRRDGDIEPYLRVVSAPPETPGGSPRPQIQLRIDGLALLIKKLTYNIPTDDIIENLSCQVFHITHLKETCEKLERENKTLIATNKQLQEKVEDFRTQKERLSTEVDKLQSQLIAEQSKTWVDRLLKRGE
;
A
#
# COMPACT_ATOMS: atom_id res chain seq x y z
N MET A 1 -17.36 37.62 13.17
CA MET A 1 -18.75 37.10 13.12
C MET A 1 -18.79 35.89 14.01
N ASP A 2 -19.63 35.87 15.04
CA ASP A 2 -19.77 34.68 15.89
C ASP A 2 -20.59 33.63 15.14
N LEU A 3 -19.88 32.67 14.53
CA LEU A 3 -20.52 31.57 13.81
C LEU A 3 -20.96 30.51 14.82
N TYR A 4 -22.26 30.28 14.88
CA TYR A 4 -22.88 29.24 15.70
C TYR A 4 -23.46 28.14 14.81
N LEU A 5 -23.20 26.92 15.21
CA LEU A 5 -23.56 25.71 14.48
C LEU A 5 -24.70 25.00 15.22
N THR A 6 -25.71 24.57 14.47
CA THR A 6 -26.74 23.65 14.98
C THR A 6 -26.18 22.23 15.07
N PRO A 7 -26.75 21.36 15.92
CA PRO A 7 -26.31 19.98 16.03
C PRO A 7 -26.30 19.25 14.67
N SER A 8 -27.31 19.47 13.83
CA SER A 8 -27.35 18.94 12.46
C SER A 8 -26.19 19.43 11.59
N LYS A 9 -25.79 20.71 11.69
CA LYS A 9 -24.63 21.24 10.96
C LYS A 9 -23.31 20.69 11.50
N ILE A 10 -23.23 20.47 12.82
CA ILE A 10 -22.07 19.84 13.45
C ILE A 10 -21.95 18.40 12.94
N THR A 11 -23.04 17.63 12.91
CA THR A 11 -23.10 16.27 12.32
C THR A 11 -22.52 16.23 10.92
N GLU A 12 -22.90 17.17 10.06
CA GLU A 12 -22.38 17.28 8.69
C GLU A 12 -20.87 17.56 8.65
N ILE A 13 -20.35 18.33 9.61
CA ILE A 13 -18.92 18.70 9.66
C ILE A 13 -18.05 17.57 10.21
N ILE A 14 -18.46 16.92 11.30
CA ILE A 14 -17.63 15.94 12.03
C ILE A 14 -17.99 14.48 11.74
N GLY A 15 -19.12 14.22 11.07
CA GLY A 15 -19.56 12.86 10.70
C GLY A 15 -20.06 12.01 11.88
N VAL A 16 -20.43 12.63 13.01
CA VAL A 16 -20.94 11.94 14.20
C VAL A 16 -22.46 12.09 14.27
N GLU A 17 -23.17 11.02 14.68
CA GLU A 17 -24.63 11.02 14.80
C GLU A 17 -25.15 12.20 15.65
N GLU A 18 -26.17 12.90 15.15
CA GLU A 18 -26.76 14.07 15.82
C GLU A 18 -27.26 13.75 17.24
N GLY A 19 -27.77 12.53 17.46
CA GLY A 19 -28.21 12.06 18.77
C GLY A 19 -27.07 11.98 19.80
N ILE A 20 -25.85 11.63 19.37
CA ILE A 20 -24.66 11.61 20.24
C ILE A 20 -24.24 13.05 20.54
N ILE A 21 -24.15 13.90 19.51
CA ILE A 21 -23.81 15.32 19.67
C ILE A 21 -24.77 16.02 20.64
N ASN A 22 -26.08 15.83 20.45
CA ASN A 22 -27.09 16.41 21.34
C ASN A 22 -26.98 15.91 22.78
N ARG A 23 -26.68 14.62 22.99
CA ARG A 23 -26.44 14.06 24.33
C ARG A 23 -25.23 14.71 24.98
N THR A 24 -24.13 14.88 24.24
CA THR A 24 -22.90 15.50 24.75
C THR A 24 -23.09 16.98 25.06
N LEU A 25 -23.75 17.74 24.18
CA LEU A 25 -24.03 19.17 24.40
C LEU A 25 -24.99 19.41 25.58
N LYS A 26 -25.98 18.53 25.79
CA LYS A 26 -26.92 18.63 26.92
C LYS A 26 -26.27 18.43 28.29
N ARG A 27 -25.12 17.76 28.37
CA ARG A 27 -24.38 17.56 29.63
C ARG A 27 -23.83 18.87 30.19
N ARG A 28 -23.69 19.91 29.37
CA ARG A 28 -23.20 21.24 29.80
C ARG A 28 -21.89 21.15 30.57
N ASP A 29 -20.95 20.38 30.03
CA ASP A 29 -19.62 20.25 30.61
C ASP A 29 -18.96 21.63 30.74
N GLY A 30 -18.32 21.92 31.88
CA GLY A 30 -17.78 23.25 32.20
C GLY A 30 -16.83 23.83 31.15
N ASP A 31 -16.12 22.97 30.41
CA ASP A 31 -15.21 23.37 29.34
C ASP A 31 -15.95 23.85 28.07
N ILE A 32 -17.14 23.30 27.81
CA ILE A 32 -17.93 23.55 26.59
C ILE A 32 -19.01 24.61 26.85
N GLU A 33 -19.52 24.71 28.08
CA GLU A 33 -20.59 25.64 28.48
C GLU A 33 -20.40 27.09 27.99
N PRO A 34 -19.19 27.70 28.02
CA PRO A 34 -18.97 29.07 27.54
C PRO A 34 -19.25 29.27 26.04
N TYR A 35 -19.30 28.19 25.27
CA TYR A 35 -19.50 28.19 23.81
C TYR A 35 -20.93 27.80 23.43
N LEU A 36 -21.78 27.44 24.40
CA LEU A 36 -23.15 27.04 24.16
C LEU A 36 -24.10 28.24 24.21
N ARG A 37 -25.10 28.21 23.35
CA ARG A 37 -26.29 29.06 23.47
C ARG A 37 -27.54 28.25 23.21
N VAL A 38 -28.65 28.68 23.80
CA VAL A 38 -29.97 28.12 23.53
C VAL A 38 -30.77 29.15 22.74
N VAL A 39 -31.28 28.74 21.59
CA VAL A 39 -32.13 29.58 20.73
C VAL A 39 -33.49 28.92 20.54
N SER A 40 -34.51 29.71 20.25
CA SER A 40 -35.83 29.19 19.87
C SER A 40 -35.81 28.75 18.42
N ALA A 41 -35.99 27.44 18.19
CA ALA A 41 -36.13 26.86 16.86
C ALA A 41 -37.62 26.72 16.48
N PRO A 42 -37.94 26.73 15.17
CA PRO A 42 -39.29 26.46 14.68
C PRO A 42 -39.81 25.11 15.19
N PRO A 43 -41.13 24.98 15.40
CA PRO A 43 -41.73 23.72 15.81
C PRO A 43 -41.56 22.65 14.70
N GLU A 44 -41.27 21.42 15.10
CA GLU A 44 -41.18 20.26 14.18
C GLU A 44 -42.54 19.90 13.56
N THR A 45 -43.64 20.31 14.20
CA THR A 45 -45.01 20.07 13.73
C THR A 45 -45.71 21.40 13.42
N PRO A 46 -46.52 21.46 12.33
CA PRO A 46 -47.32 22.65 12.03
C PRO A 46 -48.25 22.99 13.21
N GLY A 47 -48.11 24.20 13.77
CA GLY A 47 -48.89 24.66 14.92
C GLY A 47 -48.30 24.36 16.31
N GLY A 48 -47.09 23.78 16.38
CA GLY A 48 -46.40 23.53 17.65
C GLY A 48 -45.80 24.79 18.29
N SER A 49 -45.48 24.72 19.59
CA SER A 49 -44.70 25.74 20.28
C SER A 49 -43.21 25.69 19.86
N PRO A 50 -42.51 26.84 19.80
CA PRO A 50 -41.10 26.88 19.47
C PRO A 50 -40.28 26.07 20.48
N ARG A 51 -39.32 25.28 19.98
CA ARG A 51 -38.52 24.37 20.81
C ARG A 51 -37.15 24.99 21.12
N PRO A 52 -36.59 24.75 22.31
CA PRO A 52 -35.22 25.16 22.62
C PRO A 52 -34.23 24.30 21.82
N GLN A 53 -33.39 24.93 20.99
CA GLN A 53 -32.30 24.30 20.26
C GLN A 53 -30.96 24.80 20.80
N ILE A 54 -30.08 23.87 21.17
CA ILE A 54 -28.71 24.19 21.59
C ILE A 54 -27.88 24.43 20.34
N GLN A 55 -27.12 25.52 20.31
CA GLN A 55 -26.13 25.81 19.27
C GLN A 55 -24.75 25.96 19.90
N LEU A 56 -23.73 25.51 19.18
CA LEU A 56 -22.33 25.58 19.60
C LEU A 56 -21.60 26.62 18.77
N ARG A 57 -20.86 27.53 19.41
CA ARG A 57 -19.94 28.42 18.70
C ARG A 57 -18.80 27.61 18.06
N ILE A 58 -18.35 27.99 16.88
CA ILE A 58 -17.32 27.24 16.14
C ILE A 58 -16.05 26.98 16.95
N ASP A 59 -15.63 27.91 17.81
CA ASP A 59 -14.44 27.75 18.67
C ASP A 59 -14.56 26.58 19.67
N GLY A 60 -15.79 26.23 20.05
CA GLY A 60 -16.07 25.10 20.95
C GLY A 60 -16.04 23.73 20.25
N LEU A 61 -15.91 23.69 18.92
CA LEU A 61 -15.96 22.44 18.15
C LEU A 61 -14.83 21.48 18.50
N ALA A 62 -13.61 21.99 18.71
CA ALA A 62 -12.46 21.17 19.11
C ALA A 62 -12.68 20.50 20.48
N LEU A 63 -13.31 21.22 21.42
CA LEU A 63 -13.64 20.69 22.75
C LEU A 63 -14.73 19.62 22.67
N LEU A 64 -15.74 19.83 21.82
CA LEU A 64 -16.76 18.82 21.55
C LEU A 64 -16.13 17.54 20.98
N ILE A 65 -15.28 17.64 19.97
CA ILE A 65 -14.57 16.50 19.37
C ILE A 65 -13.79 15.73 20.44
N LYS A 66 -13.04 16.45 21.29
CA LYS A 66 -12.30 15.86 22.41
C LYS A 66 -13.22 15.08 23.35
N LYS A 67 -14.39 15.62 23.72
CA LYS A 67 -15.35 14.91 24.59
C LYS A 67 -16.01 13.72 23.89
N LEU A 68 -16.23 13.80 22.58
CA LEU A 68 -16.75 12.69 21.79
C LEU A 68 -15.75 11.53 21.73
N THR A 69 -14.46 11.81 21.57
CA THR A 69 -13.40 10.78 21.57
C THR A 69 -13.29 10.04 22.91
N TYR A 70 -13.65 10.68 24.03
CA TYR A 70 -13.68 10.01 25.35
C TYR A 70 -14.97 9.23 25.63
N ASN A 71 -15.99 9.29 24.75
CA ASN A 71 -17.21 8.47 24.86
C ASN A 71 -17.17 7.22 23.95
N ILE A 72 -16.05 6.94 23.27
CA ILE A 72 -15.89 5.67 22.56
C ILE A 72 -15.74 4.56 23.61
N PRO A 73 -16.56 3.49 23.59
CA PRO A 73 -16.39 2.36 24.49
C PRO A 73 -14.97 1.81 24.38
N THR A 74 -14.33 1.57 25.52
CA THR A 74 -12.97 0.98 25.57
C THR A 74 -12.90 -0.33 24.78
N ASP A 75 -14.00 -1.08 24.74
CA ASP A 75 -14.12 -2.35 24.01
C ASP A 75 -13.95 -2.16 22.49
N ASP A 76 -14.54 -1.13 21.89
CA ASP A 76 -14.41 -0.82 20.46
C ASP A 76 -12.97 -0.40 20.10
N ILE A 77 -12.30 0.30 21.03
CA ILE A 77 -10.88 0.67 20.89
C ILE A 77 -10.02 -0.60 20.97
N ILE A 78 -10.29 -1.49 21.92
CA ILE A 78 -9.57 -2.75 22.10
C ILE A 78 -9.74 -3.66 20.88
N GLU A 79 -10.95 -3.78 20.34
CA GLU A 79 -11.22 -4.58 19.15
C GLU A 79 -10.43 -4.05 17.94
N ASN A 80 -10.49 -2.75 17.69
CA ASN A 80 -9.75 -2.13 16.58
C ASN A 80 -8.24 -2.32 16.71
N LEU A 81 -7.67 -2.08 17.90
CA LEU A 81 -6.25 -2.31 18.15
C LEU A 81 -5.87 -3.78 17.97
N SER A 82 -6.73 -4.71 18.38
CA SER A 82 -6.51 -6.15 18.20
C SER A 82 -6.48 -6.53 16.71
N CYS A 83 -7.40 -6.00 15.90
CA CYS A 83 -7.37 -6.17 14.46
C CYS A 83 -6.10 -5.60 13.84
N GLN A 84 -5.67 -4.40 14.24
CA GLN A 84 -4.45 -3.78 13.74
C GLN A 84 -3.21 -4.63 14.08
N VAL A 85 -3.09 -5.11 15.31
CA VAL A 85 -1.98 -5.99 15.73
C VAL A 85 -1.96 -7.28 14.91
N PHE A 86 -3.13 -7.89 14.66
CA PHE A 86 -3.24 -9.07 13.82
C PHE A 86 -2.74 -8.79 12.39
N HIS A 87 -3.21 -7.72 11.76
CA HIS A 87 -2.78 -7.33 10.41
C HIS A 87 -1.28 -7.04 10.33
N ILE A 88 -0.72 -6.33 11.31
CA ILE A 88 0.72 -6.04 11.38
C ILE A 88 1.53 -7.33 11.49
N THR A 89 1.09 -8.26 12.33
CA THR A 89 1.77 -9.55 12.52
C THR A 89 1.77 -10.36 11.22
N HIS A 90 0.61 -10.44 10.56
CA HIS A 90 0.48 -11.15 9.29
C HIS A 90 1.32 -10.51 8.16
N LEU A 91 1.36 -9.18 8.10
CA LEU A 91 2.21 -8.45 7.15
C LEU A 91 3.69 -8.76 7.40
N LYS A 92 4.12 -8.75 8.67
CA LYS A 92 5.50 -9.07 9.04
C LYS A 92 5.91 -10.47 8.59
N GLU A 93 5.08 -11.47 8.88
CA GLU A 93 5.32 -12.87 8.44
C GLU A 93 5.42 -12.98 6.92
N THR A 94 4.56 -12.25 6.20
CA THR A 94 4.55 -12.23 4.74
C THR A 94 5.82 -11.56 4.18
N CYS A 95 6.26 -10.45 4.76
CA CYS A 95 7.52 -9.80 4.41
C CYS A 95 8.71 -10.73 4.62
N GLU A 96 8.79 -11.40 5.78
CA GLU A 96 9.86 -12.36 6.09
C GLU A 96 9.87 -13.57 5.14
N LYS A 97 8.69 -14.02 4.68
CA LYS A 97 8.58 -15.05 3.65
C LYS A 97 9.09 -14.57 2.30
N LEU A 98 8.64 -13.39 1.85
CA LEU A 98 9.05 -12.81 0.57
C LEU A 98 10.55 -12.51 0.53
N GLU A 99 11.14 -12.05 1.64
CA GLU A 99 12.59 -11.85 1.72
C GLU A 99 13.38 -13.15 1.55
N ARG A 100 12.90 -14.26 2.13
CA ARG A 100 13.53 -15.58 1.97
C ARG A 100 13.42 -16.09 0.53
N GLU A 101 12.25 -15.94 -0.08
CA GLU A 101 12.03 -16.32 -1.48
C GLU A 101 12.91 -15.49 -2.41
N ASN A 102 13.01 -14.18 -2.19
CA ASN A 102 13.84 -13.29 -2.99
C ASN A 102 15.32 -13.65 -2.89
N LYS A 103 15.84 -13.90 -1.67
CA LYS A 103 17.22 -14.39 -1.48
C LYS A 103 17.48 -15.69 -2.25
N THR A 104 16.51 -16.60 -2.25
CA THR A 104 16.61 -17.88 -2.97
C THR A 104 16.61 -17.69 -4.49
N LEU A 105 15.78 -16.79 -5.00
CA LEU A 105 15.73 -16.44 -6.41
C LEU A 105 17.02 -15.75 -6.87
N ILE A 106 17.59 -14.85 -6.06
CA ILE A 106 18.88 -14.20 -6.35
C ILE A 106 19.99 -15.25 -6.46
N ALA A 107 20.06 -16.20 -5.52
CA ALA A 107 21.04 -17.27 -5.56
C ALA A 107 20.89 -18.16 -6.81
N THR A 108 19.65 -18.54 -7.13
CA THR A 108 19.35 -19.33 -8.34
C THR A 108 19.70 -18.58 -9.61
N ASN A 109 19.38 -17.28 -9.69
CA ASN A 109 19.69 -16.45 -10.84
C ASN A 109 21.20 -16.36 -11.07
N LYS A 110 21.97 -16.14 -10.00
CA LYS A 110 23.44 -16.15 -10.07
C LYS A 110 23.99 -17.47 -10.61
N GLN A 111 23.50 -18.61 -10.11
CA GLN A 111 23.91 -19.92 -10.61
C GLN A 111 23.55 -20.13 -12.09
N LEU A 112 22.39 -19.63 -12.53
CA LEU A 112 21.98 -19.70 -13.93
C LEU A 112 22.86 -18.81 -14.81
N GLN A 113 23.22 -17.61 -14.35
CA GLN A 113 24.15 -16.72 -15.05
C GLN A 113 25.52 -17.38 -15.23
N GLU A 114 26.06 -18.01 -14.19
CA GLU A 114 27.31 -18.76 -14.27
C GLU A 114 27.22 -19.89 -15.31
N LYS A 115 26.13 -20.67 -15.30
CA LYS A 115 25.91 -21.73 -16.31
C LYS A 115 25.78 -21.19 -17.75
N VAL A 116 25.13 -20.05 -17.92
CA VAL A 116 25.01 -19.41 -19.24
C VAL A 116 26.38 -19.00 -19.76
N GLU A 117 27.23 -18.44 -18.90
CA GLU A 117 28.59 -18.06 -19.28
C GLU A 117 29.46 -19.29 -19.59
N ASP A 118 29.34 -20.36 -18.80
CA ASP A 118 30.00 -21.64 -19.09
C ASP A 118 29.57 -22.20 -20.45
N PHE A 119 28.28 -22.19 -20.77
CA PHE A 119 27.80 -22.64 -22.08
C PHE A 119 28.24 -21.73 -23.22
N ARG A 120 28.33 -20.42 -22.98
CA ARG A 120 28.84 -19.47 -23.96
C ARG A 120 30.30 -19.75 -24.29
N THR A 121 31.15 -19.92 -23.27
CA THR A 121 32.57 -20.22 -23.46
C THR A 121 32.79 -21.58 -24.13
N GLN A 122 31.99 -22.60 -23.78
CA GLN A 122 32.03 -23.90 -24.45
C GLN A 122 31.62 -23.79 -25.92
N LYS A 123 30.57 -23.03 -26.24
CA LYS A 123 30.14 -22.78 -27.61
C LYS A 123 31.24 -22.11 -28.43
N GLU A 124 31.88 -21.07 -27.88
CA GLU A 124 32.99 -20.37 -28.55
C GLU A 124 34.16 -21.33 -28.82
N ARG A 125 34.57 -22.13 -27.83
CA ARG A 125 35.62 -23.16 -28.01
C ARG A 125 35.27 -24.16 -29.12
N LEU A 126 34.07 -24.73 -29.08
CA LEU A 126 33.62 -25.68 -30.09
C LEU A 126 33.55 -25.05 -31.47
N SER A 127 33.10 -23.79 -31.58
CA SER A 127 33.12 -23.05 -32.86
C SER A 127 34.53 -22.92 -33.41
N THR A 128 35.51 -22.53 -32.58
CA THR A 128 36.90 -22.41 -33.03
C THR A 128 37.51 -23.75 -33.45
N GLU A 129 37.13 -24.84 -32.78
CA GLU A 129 37.59 -26.18 -33.14
C GLU A 129 37.00 -26.64 -34.48
N VAL A 130 35.70 -26.38 -34.71
CA VAL A 130 35.05 -26.62 -36.00
C VAL A 130 35.71 -25.83 -37.12
N ASP A 131 35.95 -24.53 -36.93
CA ASP A 131 36.59 -23.67 -37.94
C ASP A 131 38.01 -24.16 -38.28
N LYS A 132 38.76 -24.61 -37.27
CA LYS A 132 40.10 -25.18 -37.44
C LYS A 132 40.05 -26.50 -38.22
N LEU A 133 39.15 -27.40 -37.87
CA LEU A 133 38.97 -28.69 -38.56
C LEU A 133 38.51 -28.49 -40.01
N GLN A 134 37.60 -27.55 -40.25
CA GLN A 134 37.18 -27.17 -41.61
C GLN A 134 38.35 -26.64 -42.43
N SER A 135 39.15 -25.73 -41.86
CA SER A 135 40.35 -25.19 -42.53
C SER A 135 41.37 -26.29 -42.86
N GLN A 136 41.60 -27.24 -41.95
CA GLN A 136 42.47 -28.40 -42.18
C GLN A 136 41.94 -29.30 -43.29
N LEU A 137 40.63 -29.59 -43.30
CA LEU A 137 39.99 -30.39 -44.34
C LEU A 137 40.14 -29.75 -45.72
N ILE A 138 39.91 -28.43 -45.82
CA ILE A 138 40.08 -27.68 -47.08
C ILE A 138 41.54 -27.75 -47.56
N ALA A 139 42.51 -27.60 -46.65
CA ALA A 139 43.92 -27.69 -46.99
C ALA A 139 44.31 -29.09 -47.50
N GLU A 140 43.85 -30.16 -46.84
CA GLU A 140 44.11 -31.54 -47.27
C GLU A 140 43.43 -31.89 -48.60
N GLN A 141 42.19 -31.43 -48.80
CA GLN A 141 41.51 -31.58 -50.09
C GLN A 141 42.26 -30.85 -51.21
N SER A 142 42.77 -29.65 -50.94
CA SER A 142 43.55 -28.86 -51.89
C SER A 142 44.86 -29.58 -52.27
N LYS A 143 45.62 -30.10 -51.30
CA LYS A 143 46.83 -30.91 -51.56
C LYS A 143 46.51 -32.13 -52.43
N THR A 144 45.47 -32.87 -52.06
CA THR A 144 45.03 -34.06 -52.80
C THR A 144 44.65 -33.72 -54.25
N TRP A 145 44.00 -32.57 -54.47
CA TRP A 145 43.68 -32.07 -55.80
C TRP A 145 44.93 -31.72 -56.61
N VAL A 146 45.90 -31.02 -56.01
CA VAL A 146 47.18 -30.69 -56.66
C VAL A 146 47.94 -31.96 -57.05
N ASP A 147 48.04 -32.94 -56.14
CA ASP A 147 48.71 -34.21 -56.41
C ASP A 147 48.07 -35.00 -57.57
N ARG A 148 46.73 -34.99 -57.67
CA ARG A 148 46.01 -35.62 -58.78
C ARG A 148 46.21 -34.90 -60.11
N LEU A 149 46.36 -33.58 -60.10
CA LEU A 149 46.63 -32.80 -61.31
C LEU A 149 48.04 -33.05 -61.82
N LEU A 150 49.04 -33.05 -60.93
CA LEU A 150 50.44 -33.32 -61.28
C LEU A 150 50.61 -34.72 -61.88
N LYS A 151 49.97 -35.75 -61.30
CA LYS A 151 49.99 -37.13 -61.83
C LYS A 151 49.31 -37.33 -63.20
N ARG A 152 48.53 -36.37 -63.70
CA ARG A 152 47.92 -36.43 -65.04
C ARG A 152 48.70 -35.66 -66.10
N GLY A 153 49.71 -34.88 -65.69
CA GLY A 153 50.57 -34.10 -66.58
C GLY A 153 51.87 -34.80 -66.98
N GLU A 154 52.19 -35.93 -66.34
CA GLU A 154 53.25 -36.89 -66.73
C GLU A 154 52.68 -37.98 -67.64
#